data_AF-B1KN37-F1
#
_entry.id   AF-B1KN37-F1
#
_cell.length_a   1.000
_cell.length_b   1.000
_cell.length_c   1.000
_cell.angle_alpha   90.00
_cell.angle_beta   90.00
_cell.angle_gamma   90.00
#
_symmetry.space_group_name_H-M   'P 1'
#
loop_
_entity.id
_entity.type
_entity.pdbx_description
1 polymer ?
#
loop_
_entity_poly.entity_id
_entity_poly.type
_entity_poly.pdbx_seq_one_letter_code
_entity_poly.pdbx_strand_id
1 'polypeptide(L)'
;MKTILNAICSKGLPSRDIRNANKVNILALLWAFSLMLTSYLSTQAWFTEIPIAIAFLLHTGIGITMVFSYRHFLIELDEMERKIQLDALALSVGVTIISFSSYSILDKNGILPELDSAYLIALMALTYMVGIISGRLRYR
;
A
#
# COMPACT_ATOMS: atom_id res chain seq x y z
N MET A 1 8.93 10.50 -22.11
CA MET A 1 9.74 9.76 -21.10
C MET A 1 10.16 10.63 -19.92
N LYS A 2 10.78 11.81 -20.12
CA LYS A 2 11.19 12.70 -19.00
C LYS A 2 10.05 13.12 -18.07
N THR A 3 8.85 13.37 -18.61
CA THR A 3 7.64 13.74 -17.84
C THR A 3 7.15 12.63 -16.92
N ILE A 4 7.11 11.38 -17.40
CA ILE A 4 6.72 10.19 -16.61
C ILE A 4 7.74 9.95 -15.49
N LEU A 5 9.03 9.96 -15.81
CA LEU A 5 10.10 9.82 -14.82
C LEU A 5 10.02 10.90 -13.74
N ASN A 6 9.70 12.15 -14.11
CA ASN A 6 9.54 13.22 -13.15
C ASN A 6 8.29 13.03 -12.25
N ALA A 7 7.19 12.50 -12.79
CA ALA A 7 5.98 12.19 -12.02
C ALA A 7 6.23 11.04 -11.02
N ILE A 8 6.97 10.01 -11.43
CA ILE A 8 7.38 8.88 -10.57
C ILE A 8 8.33 9.38 -9.47
N CYS A 9 9.38 10.12 -9.84
CA CYS A 9 10.38 10.62 -8.89
C CYS A 9 9.90 11.81 -8.04
N SER A 10 8.63 12.20 -8.13
CA SER A 10 8.06 13.33 -7.38
C SER A 10 8.85 14.64 -7.54
N LYS A 11 9.50 14.83 -8.72
CA LYS A 11 10.36 16.00 -8.96
C LYS A 11 9.51 17.26 -9.05
N GLY A 12 9.65 18.14 -8.07
CA GLY A 12 8.89 19.39 -7.95
C GLY A 12 8.17 19.56 -6.60
N LEU A 13 8.10 18.51 -5.78
CA LEU A 13 7.53 18.62 -4.44
C LEU A 13 8.45 19.36 -3.47
N PRO A 14 7.88 20.10 -2.49
CA PRO A 14 8.65 20.67 -1.39
C PRO A 14 9.45 19.60 -0.64
N SER A 15 10.65 19.96 -0.16
CA SER A 15 11.53 19.03 0.57
C SER A 15 10.87 18.44 1.83
N ARG A 16 9.97 19.19 2.46
CA ARG A 16 9.15 18.72 3.59
C ARG A 16 8.30 17.52 3.21
N ASP A 17 7.59 17.62 2.08
CA ASP A 17 6.63 16.61 1.64
C ASP A 17 7.36 15.34 1.19
N ILE A 18 8.52 15.49 0.53
CA ILE A 18 9.41 14.37 0.19
C ILE A 18 9.90 13.66 1.46
N ARG A 19 10.30 14.40 2.50
CA ARG A 19 10.75 13.81 3.77
C ARG A 19 9.63 13.02 4.45
N ASN A 20 8.42 13.56 4.47
CA ASN A 20 7.27 12.88 5.05
C ASN A 20 6.88 11.64 4.25
N ALA A 21 6.86 11.73 2.91
CA ALA A 21 6.65 10.60 2.02
C ALA A 21 7.70 9.50 2.25
N ASN A 22 8.98 9.86 2.38
CA ASN A 22 10.05 8.91 2.66
C ASN A 22 9.87 8.22 4.02
N LYS A 23 9.41 8.94 5.05
CA LYS A 23 9.08 8.33 6.34
C LYS A 23 7.98 7.27 6.19
N VAL A 24 6.92 7.58 5.45
CA VAL A 24 5.84 6.62 5.15
C VAL A 24 6.39 5.43 4.38
N ASN A 25 7.19 5.66 3.33
CA ASN A 25 7.77 4.60 2.50
C ASN A 25 8.67 3.66 3.30
N ILE A 26 9.52 4.20 4.18
CA ILE A 26 10.37 3.39 5.06
C ILE A 26 9.51 2.55 6.00
N LEU A 27 8.46 3.13 6.60
CA LEU A 27 7.55 2.38 7.47
C LEU A 27 6.77 1.30 6.70
N ALA A 28 6.35 1.57 5.47
CA ALA A 28 5.71 0.60 4.60
C ALA A 28 6.67 -0.54 4.22
N LEU A 29 7.94 -0.23 3.93
CA LEU A 29 8.96 -1.24 3.66
C LEU A 29 9.27 -2.09 4.90
N LEU A 30 9.39 -1.47 6.08
CA LEU A 30 9.56 -2.19 7.35
C LEU A 30 8.36 -3.08 7.65
N TRP A 31 7.15 -2.58 7.38
CA TRP A 31 5.92 -3.34 7.56
C TRP A 31 5.87 -4.56 6.61
N ALA A 32 6.15 -4.38 5.32
CA ALA A 32 6.22 -5.47 4.35
C ALA A 32 7.34 -6.47 4.68
N PHE A 33 8.51 -5.99 5.10
CA PHE A 33 9.61 -6.84 5.54
C PHE A 33 9.24 -7.65 6.78
N SER A 34 8.55 -7.05 7.75
CA SER A 34 8.08 -7.78 8.95
C SER A 34 7.07 -8.87 8.60
N LEU A 35 6.20 -8.65 7.61
CA LEU A 35 5.30 -9.70 7.10
C LEU A 35 6.11 -10.84 6.48
N MET A 36 7.00 -10.53 5.54
CA MET A 36 7.87 -11.52 4.87
C MET A 36 8.67 -12.35 5.88
N LEU A 37 9.28 -11.68 6.87
CA LEU A 37 10.05 -12.32 7.91
C LEU A 37 9.17 -13.23 8.79
N THR A 38 7.99 -12.75 9.21
CA THR A 38 7.06 -13.54 10.04
C THR A 38 6.55 -14.76 9.28
N SER A 39 6.17 -14.61 8.01
CA SER A 39 5.75 -15.72 7.14
C SER A 39 6.85 -16.75 6.92
N TYR A 40 8.12 -16.32 6.81
CA TYR A 40 9.24 -17.24 6.73
C TYR A 40 9.47 -17.97 8.06
N LEU A 41 9.49 -17.23 9.18
CA LEU A 41 9.71 -17.79 10.51
C LEU A 41 8.60 -18.76 10.93
N SER A 42 7.35 -18.54 10.51
CA SER A 42 6.24 -19.45 10.81
C SER A 42 6.34 -20.82 10.17
N THR A 43 7.28 -21.02 9.23
CA THR A 43 7.61 -22.35 8.69
C THR A 43 8.54 -23.15 9.61
N GLN A 44 9.16 -22.50 10.60
CA GLN A 44 10.13 -23.13 11.50
C GLN A 44 9.43 -23.75 12.72
N ALA A 45 9.84 -24.95 13.10
CA ALA A 45 9.18 -25.73 14.17
C ALA A 45 9.17 -25.05 15.56
N TRP A 46 10.10 -24.13 15.82
CA TRP A 46 10.18 -23.40 17.08
C TRP A 46 9.28 -22.16 17.13
N PHE A 47 8.75 -21.70 16.00
CA PHE A 47 7.96 -20.48 15.88
C PHE A 47 6.48 -20.76 16.18
N THR A 48 6.20 -21.04 17.45
CA THR A 48 4.88 -21.41 17.97
C THR A 48 4.18 -20.20 18.60
N GLU A 49 3.33 -20.38 19.60
CA GLU A 49 2.38 -19.36 20.04
C GLU A 49 3.01 -18.07 20.56
N ILE A 50 4.02 -18.15 21.44
CA ILE A 50 4.64 -16.95 22.03
C ILE A 50 5.41 -16.14 20.96
N PRO A 51 6.31 -16.73 20.15
CA PRO A 51 6.97 -16.01 19.06
C PRO A 51 5.99 -15.41 18.04
N ILE A 52 4.93 -16.14 17.68
CA ILE A 52 3.87 -15.65 16.77
C ILE A 52 3.18 -14.43 17.37
N ALA A 53 2.78 -14.47 18.64
CA ALA A 53 2.11 -13.35 19.30
C ALA A 53 2.99 -12.09 19.32
N ILE A 54 4.29 -12.24 19.60
CA ILE A 54 5.26 -11.13 19.56
C ILE A 54 5.38 -10.57 18.15
N ALA A 55 5.53 -11.42 17.14
CA ALA A 55 5.64 -10.99 15.75
C ALA A 55 4.37 -10.29 15.26
N PHE A 56 3.18 -10.79 15.64
CA PHE A 56 1.90 -10.16 15.36
C PHE A 56 1.82 -8.75 15.96
N LEU A 57 2.19 -8.58 17.24
CA LEU A 57 2.17 -7.28 17.91
C LEU A 57 3.15 -6.29 17.27
N LEU A 58 4.36 -6.74 16.93
CA LEU A 58 5.36 -5.91 16.25
C LEU A 58 4.89 -5.50 14.85
N HIS A 59 4.43 -6.46 14.05
CA HIS A 59 3.90 -6.22 12.71
C HIS A 59 2.74 -5.22 12.73
N THR A 60 1.78 -5.43 13.64
CA THR A 60 0.63 -4.54 13.83
C THR A 60 1.06 -3.15 14.30
N GLY A 61 2.00 -3.07 15.25
CA GLY A 61 2.52 -1.79 15.75
C GLY A 61 3.22 -0.96 14.66
N ILE A 62 3.99 -1.60 13.78
CA ILE A 62 4.60 -0.93 12.62
C ILE A 62 3.49 -0.44 11.67
N GLY A 63 2.48 -1.27 11.41
CA GLY A 63 1.33 -0.92 10.56
C GLY A 63 0.56 0.30 11.09
N ILE A 64 0.24 0.32 12.38
CA ILE A 64 -0.43 1.46 13.04
C ILE A 64 0.42 2.74 12.89
N THR A 65 1.72 2.66 13.16
CA THR A 65 2.65 3.79 13.02
C THR A 65 2.73 4.30 11.59
N MET A 66 2.71 3.38 10.62
CA MET A 66 2.67 3.69 9.19
C MET A 66 1.38 4.46 8.84
N VAL A 67 0.21 4.00 9.30
CA VAL A 67 -1.07 4.67 9.06
C VAL A 67 -1.10 6.09 9.63
N PHE A 68 -0.65 6.29 10.88
CA PHE A 68 -0.58 7.63 11.45
C PHE A 68 0.39 8.54 10.71
N SER A 69 1.54 8.00 10.28
CA SER A 69 2.51 8.76 9.47
C SER A 69 1.96 9.11 8.10
N TYR A 70 1.20 8.20 7.47
CA TYR A 70 0.55 8.46 6.18
C TYR A 70 -0.54 9.51 6.31
N ARG A 71 -1.36 9.45 7.36
CA ARG A 71 -2.36 10.48 7.66
C ARG A 71 -1.71 11.85 7.83
N HIS A 72 -0.61 11.92 8.59
CA HIS A 72 0.13 13.16 8.78
C HIS A 72 0.71 13.69 7.45
N PHE A 73 1.31 12.81 6.65
CA PHE A 73 1.76 13.15 5.30
C PHE A 73 0.64 13.75 4.44
N LEU A 74 -0.54 13.11 4.40
CA LEU A 74 -1.68 13.60 3.62
C LEU A 74 -2.19 14.98 4.06
N ILE A 75 -2.15 15.28 5.36
CA ILE A 75 -2.59 16.58 5.89
C ILE A 75 -1.61 17.70 5.54
N GLU A 76 -0.32 17.40 5.50
CA GLU A 76 0.72 18.40 5.21
C GLU A 76 0.89 18.69 3.71
N LEU A 77 0.45 17.80 2.82
CA LEU A 77 0.47 18.03 1.37
C LEU A 77 -0.30 19.29 0.97
N ASP A 78 0.15 19.91 -0.12
CA ASP A 78 -0.64 20.94 -0.79
C ASP A 78 -1.99 20.37 -1.31
N GLU A 79 -2.93 21.26 -1.60
CA GLU A 79 -4.29 20.86 -1.98
C GLU A 79 -4.34 20.00 -3.26
N MET A 80 -3.42 20.26 -4.20
CA MET A 80 -3.38 19.56 -5.49
C MET A 80 -2.86 18.13 -5.33
N GLU A 81 -1.72 17.94 -4.67
CA GLU A 81 -1.18 16.61 -4.41
C GLU A 81 -2.08 15.82 -3.46
N ARG A 82 -2.65 16.45 -2.42
CA ARG A 82 -3.62 15.78 -1.54
C ARG A 82 -4.84 15.28 -2.34
N LYS A 83 -5.33 16.07 -3.29
CA LYS A 83 -6.42 15.64 -4.19
C LYS A 83 -5.99 14.44 -5.05
N ILE A 84 -4.81 14.49 -5.66
CA ILE A 84 -4.27 13.37 -6.46
C ILE A 84 -4.19 12.09 -5.62
N GLN A 85 -3.73 12.19 -4.38
CA GLN A 85 -3.65 11.07 -3.44
C GLN A 85 -5.02 10.47 -3.13
N LEU A 86 -6.01 11.31 -2.82
CA LEU A 86 -7.36 10.85 -2.49
C LEU A 86 -8.09 10.26 -3.70
N ASP A 87 -7.94 10.85 -4.88
CA ASP A 87 -8.51 10.31 -6.13
C ASP A 87 -7.89 8.96 -6.47
N ALA A 88 -6.58 8.80 -6.30
CA ALA A 88 -5.89 7.54 -6.52
C ALA A 88 -6.31 6.47 -5.50
N LEU A 89 -6.51 6.84 -4.23
CA LEU A 89 -7.06 5.94 -3.21
C LEU A 89 -8.49 5.50 -3.56
N ALA A 90 -9.35 6.42 -3.97
CA ALA A 90 -10.72 6.12 -4.38
C ALA A 90 -10.75 5.15 -5.58
N LEU A 91 -9.91 5.38 -6.59
CA LEU A 91 -9.75 4.48 -7.73
C LEU A 91 -9.28 3.09 -7.29
N SER A 92 -8.22 3.04 -6.48
CA SER A 92 -7.64 1.80 -5.97
C SER A 92 -8.63 0.96 -5.17
N VAL A 93 -9.35 1.58 -4.24
CA VAL A 93 -10.39 0.92 -3.44
C VAL A 93 -11.53 0.43 -4.34
N GLY A 94 -12.02 1.26 -5.26
CA GLY A 94 -13.10 0.90 -6.18
C GLY A 94 -12.76 -0.32 -7.05
N VAL A 95 -11.57 -0.31 -7.67
CA VAL A 95 -11.09 -1.44 -8.51
C VAL A 95 -10.92 -2.70 -7.67
N THR A 96 -10.38 -2.58 -6.46
CA THR A 96 -10.18 -3.73 -5.56
C THR A 96 -11.51 -4.36 -5.14
N ILE A 97 -12.50 -3.55 -4.77
CA ILE A 97 -13.84 -4.04 -4.37
C ILE A 97 -14.54 -4.74 -5.54
N ILE A 98 -14.52 -4.15 -6.73
CA ILE A 98 -15.15 -4.76 -7.93
C ILE A 98 -14.48 -6.09 -8.28
N SER A 99 -13.15 -6.12 -8.24
CA SER A 99 -12.38 -7.34 -8.56
C SER A 99 -12.57 -8.43 -7.51
N PHE A 100 -12.51 -8.09 -6.22
CA PHE A 100 -12.77 -9.01 -5.11
C PHE A 100 -14.17 -9.63 -5.19
N SER A 101 -15.20 -8.80 -5.36
CA SER A 101 -16.59 -9.26 -5.42
C SER A 101 -16.84 -10.15 -6.63
N SER A 102 -16.33 -9.77 -7.81
CA SER A 102 -16.44 -10.57 -9.03
C SER A 102 -15.70 -11.90 -8.91
N TYR A 103 -14.46 -11.88 -8.39
CA TYR A 103 -13.68 -13.10 -8.18
C TYR A 103 -14.34 -14.01 -7.16
N SER A 104 -14.86 -13.47 -6.05
CA SER A 104 -15.53 -14.25 -5.01
C SER A 104 -16.76 -15.01 -5.52
N ILE A 105 -17.49 -14.45 -6.49
CA ILE A 105 -18.59 -15.16 -7.16
C ILE A 105 -18.05 -16.39 -7.90
N LEU A 106 -16.97 -16.25 -8.66
CA LEU A 106 -16.38 -17.34 -9.45
C LEU A 106 -15.75 -18.42 -8.56
N ASP A 107 -15.03 -18.00 -7.51
CA ASP A 107 -14.42 -18.87 -6.50
C ASP A 107 -15.48 -19.75 -5.80
N LYS A 108 -16.54 -19.14 -5.27
CA LYS A 108 -17.64 -19.87 -4.60
C LYS A 108 -18.39 -20.86 -5.49
N ASN A 109 -18.35 -20.67 -6.80
CA ASN A 109 -18.97 -21.58 -7.78
C ASN A 109 -17.98 -22.60 -8.36
N GLY A 110 -16.74 -22.67 -7.83
CA GLY A 110 -15.72 -23.62 -8.26
C GLY A 110 -15.16 -23.35 -9.67
N ILE A 111 -15.39 -22.14 -10.22
CA ILE A 111 -14.89 -21.74 -11.54
C ILE A 111 -13.42 -21.29 -11.44
N LEU A 112 -13.09 -20.60 -10.34
CA LEU A 112 -11.72 -20.15 -10.04
C LEU A 112 -11.24 -20.79 -8.73
N PRO A 113 -9.91 -20.89 -8.53
CA PRO A 113 -9.34 -21.35 -7.27
C PRO A 113 -9.55 -20.32 -6.15
N GLU A 114 -9.35 -20.75 -4.91
CA GLU A 114 -9.45 -19.91 -3.72
C GLU A 114 -8.65 -18.61 -3.87
N LEU A 115 -9.29 -17.50 -3.52
CA LEU A 115 -8.71 -16.18 -3.67
C LEU A 115 -7.57 -15.93 -2.67
N ASP A 116 -6.35 -15.79 -3.18
CA ASP A 116 -5.22 -15.32 -2.38
C ASP A 116 -5.33 -13.80 -2.13
N SER A 117 -5.34 -13.43 -0.85
CA SER A 117 -5.29 -12.04 -0.37
C SER A 117 -4.12 -11.23 -0.95
N ALA A 118 -3.00 -11.88 -1.28
CA ALA A 118 -1.84 -11.22 -1.88
C ALA A 118 -2.16 -10.59 -3.24
N TYR A 119 -3.03 -11.22 -4.05
CA TYR A 119 -3.44 -10.69 -5.34
C TYR A 119 -4.26 -9.40 -5.20
N LEU A 120 -5.11 -9.31 -4.18
CA LEU A 120 -5.89 -8.10 -3.90
C LEU A 120 -5.00 -6.95 -3.44
N ILE A 121 -4.03 -7.22 -2.56
CA ILE A 121 -3.08 -6.22 -2.09
C ILE A 121 -2.22 -5.70 -3.26
N ALA A 122 -1.75 -6.60 -4.12
CA ALA A 122 -0.98 -6.24 -5.31
C ALA A 122 -1.81 -5.38 -6.27
N LEU A 123 -3.06 -5.77 -6.55
CA LEU A 123 -3.99 -5.00 -7.37
C LEU A 123 -4.21 -3.60 -6.81
N MET A 124 -4.53 -3.50 -5.52
CA MET A 124 -4.72 -2.23 -4.82
C MET A 124 -3.50 -1.32 -4.96
N ALA A 125 -2.29 -1.84 -4.72
CA ALA A 125 -1.04 -1.08 -4.82
C ALA A 125 -0.76 -0.61 -6.26
N LEU A 126 -0.93 -1.50 -7.24
CA LEU A 126 -0.72 -1.17 -8.66
C LEU A 126 -1.69 -0.10 -9.14
N THR A 127 -3.00 -0.26 -8.85
CA THR A 127 -4.01 0.71 -9.25
C THR A 127 -3.80 2.06 -8.56
N TYR A 128 -3.41 2.07 -7.29
CA TYR A 128 -3.06 3.29 -6.58
C TYR A 128 -1.87 4.00 -7.24
N MET A 129 -0.78 3.28 -7.54
CA MET A 129 0.38 3.85 -8.25
C MET A 129 0.00 4.44 -9.61
N VAL A 130 -0.81 3.73 -10.39
CA VAL A 130 -1.33 4.24 -11.67
C VAL A 130 -2.16 5.51 -11.47
N GLY A 131 -3.00 5.56 -10.44
CA GLY A 131 -3.78 6.75 -10.09
C GLY A 131 -2.90 7.96 -9.77
N ILE A 132 -1.86 7.77 -8.94
CA ILE A 132 -0.91 8.84 -8.58
C ILE A 132 -0.16 9.36 -9.81
N ILE A 133 0.40 8.45 -10.62
CA ILE A 133 1.17 8.82 -11.81
C ILE A 133 0.27 9.56 -12.79
N SER A 134 -0.95 9.06 -13.03
CA SER A 134 -1.91 9.69 -13.95
C SER A 134 -2.35 11.06 -13.45
N GLY A 135 -2.62 11.21 -12.15
CA GLY A 135 -2.97 12.50 -11.54
C GLY A 135 -1.84 13.52 -11.71
N ARG A 136 -0.61 13.15 -11.37
CA ARG A 136 0.57 14.02 -11.53
C ARG A 136 0.86 14.39 -12.97
N LEU A 137 0.59 13.51 -13.93
CA LEU A 137 0.74 13.83 -15.35
C LEU A 137 -0.33 14.80 -15.84
N ARG A 138 -1.55 14.75 -15.28
CA ARG A 138 -2.66 15.62 -15.66
C ARG A 138 -2.52 17.06 -15.14
N TYR A 139 -1.96 17.22 -13.93
CA TYR A 139 -1.85 18.52 -13.26
C TYR A 139 -0.46 19.18 -13.40
N ARG A 140 0.40 18.62 -14.25
CA ARG A 140 1.72 19.19 -14.62
C ARG A 140 1.63 20.17 -15.76
#